data_AF-A0A7X8IIG2-F1
#
_entry.id   AF-A0A7X8IIG2-F1
#
_cell.length_a   1.000
_cell.length_b   1.000
_cell.length_c   1.000
_cell.angle_alpha   90.00
_cell.angle_beta   90.00
_cell.angle_gamma   90.00
#
_symmetry.space_group_name_H-M   'P 1'
#
loop_
_entity.id
_entity.type
_entity.pdbx_description
1 polymer ?
#
loop_
_entity_poly.entity_id
_entity_poly.type
_entity_poly.pdbx_seq_one_letter_code
_entity_poly.pdbx_strand_id
1 'polypeptide(L)'
;MYRKKRNTETLLAQIGEIFKVRLPEVTLVVVFQTGLMVLLDRVMVRSGLHSSQPPAMPNWAMFVLGLGCMSLAIVWQMLYLGFLRTSATDGAAPQEPSTLLKTGRPYFWRILGVQIVIGLATWVIVGVLILLIAALSGRQLDALPDWLMTLLPIIAIVLLIKPVFLIPSFILVLDYKANDAFQTMRQVRLSNLGVLPGLYGLGLAALAGMGFLVSLAPQAGAMYYIAQAAGHLIQSLIFLTLMLATVLFIALETEKR
;
A
#
# COMPACT_ATOMS: atom_id res chain seq x y z
N MET A 1 -13.46 19.84 -21.08
CA MET A 1 -14.35 19.15 -20.12
C MET A 1 -14.77 17.75 -20.63
N TYR A 2 -15.26 17.62 -21.87
CA TYR A 2 -15.68 16.34 -22.48
C TYR A 2 -14.59 15.24 -22.51
N ARG A 3 -13.33 15.60 -22.80
CA ARG A 3 -12.18 14.67 -22.86
C ARG A 3 -11.77 14.09 -21.49
N LYS A 4 -11.93 14.86 -20.40
CA LYS A 4 -11.59 14.43 -19.03
C LYS A 4 -12.58 13.38 -18.54
N LYS A 5 -13.87 13.54 -18.86
CA LYS A 5 -14.95 12.61 -18.50
C LYS A 5 -14.80 11.25 -19.19
N ARG A 6 -14.51 11.25 -20.51
CA ARG A 6 -14.26 10.01 -21.28
C ARG A 6 -13.09 9.19 -20.74
N ASN A 7 -11.98 9.85 -20.38
CA ASN A 7 -10.82 9.16 -19.79
C ASN A 7 -11.13 8.53 -18.42
N THR A 8 -11.98 9.17 -17.61
CA THR A 8 -12.42 8.62 -16.32
C THR A 8 -13.29 7.37 -16.52
N GLU A 9 -14.25 7.42 -17.44
CA GLU A 9 -15.10 6.27 -17.76
C GLU A 9 -14.29 5.09 -18.30
N THR A 10 -13.32 5.34 -19.19
CA THR A 10 -12.42 4.29 -19.69
C THR A 10 -11.56 3.68 -18.59
N LEU A 11 -10.98 4.50 -17.71
CA LEU A 11 -10.15 4.01 -16.59
C LEU A 11 -10.96 3.12 -15.65
N LEU A 12 -12.15 3.57 -15.24
CA LEU A 12 -13.02 2.81 -14.33
C LEU A 12 -13.53 1.51 -14.98
N ALA A 13 -13.85 1.55 -16.27
CA ALA A 13 -14.23 0.35 -17.02
C ALA A 13 -13.08 -0.67 -17.06
N GLN A 14 -11.85 -0.24 -17.38
CA GLN A 14 -10.69 -1.14 -17.39
C GLN A 14 -10.39 -1.76 -16.03
N ILE A 15 -10.47 -0.97 -14.94
CA ILE A 15 -10.34 -1.49 -13.58
C ILE A 15 -11.41 -2.55 -13.32
N GLY A 16 -12.67 -2.26 -13.64
CA GLY A 16 -13.77 -3.21 -13.46
C GLY A 16 -13.58 -4.51 -14.24
N GLU A 17 -13.12 -4.42 -15.49
CA GLU A 17 -12.82 -5.60 -16.32
C GLU A 17 -11.66 -6.41 -15.77
N ILE A 18 -10.57 -5.77 -15.34
CA ILE A 18 -9.42 -6.45 -14.72
C ILE A 18 -9.87 -7.18 -13.45
N PHE A 19 -10.64 -6.53 -12.57
CA PHE A 19 -11.14 -7.18 -11.35
C PHE A 19 -12.06 -8.36 -11.65
N LYS A 20 -12.85 -8.28 -12.72
CA LYS A 20 -13.78 -9.33 -13.11
C LYS A 20 -13.06 -10.53 -13.75
N VAL A 21 -12.18 -10.29 -14.71
CA VAL A 21 -11.52 -11.33 -15.50
C VAL A 21 -10.32 -11.92 -14.77
N ARG A 22 -9.56 -11.09 -14.06
CA ARG A 22 -8.34 -11.48 -13.32
C ARG A 22 -8.60 -11.64 -11.82
N LEU A 23 -9.84 -11.95 -11.44
CA LEU A 23 -10.25 -12.19 -10.06
C LEU A 23 -9.36 -13.20 -9.32
N PRO A 24 -8.92 -14.33 -9.93
CA PRO A 24 -8.01 -15.26 -9.26
C PRO A 24 -6.69 -14.61 -8.84
N GLU A 25 -6.15 -13.72 -9.67
CA GLU A 25 -4.88 -13.02 -9.40
C GLU A 25 -5.05 -11.94 -8.35
N VAL A 26 -6.14 -11.16 -8.43
CA VAL A 26 -6.53 -10.18 -7.40
C VAL A 26 -6.68 -10.89 -6.05
N THR A 27 -7.39 -12.02 -6.02
CA THR A 27 -7.60 -12.82 -4.81
C THR A 27 -6.26 -13.33 -4.27
N LEU A 28 -5.39 -13.85 -5.13
CA LEU A 28 -4.05 -14.30 -4.74
C LEU A 28 -3.26 -13.18 -4.07
N VAL A 29 -3.17 -12.01 -4.70
CA VAL A 29 -2.39 -10.86 -4.20
C VAL A 29 -2.97 -10.33 -2.89
N VAL A 30 -4.30 -10.20 -2.80
CA VAL A 30 -5.00 -9.63 -1.63
C VAL A 30 -4.96 -10.59 -0.45
N VAL A 31 -5.32 -11.86 -0.65
CA VAL A 31 -5.34 -12.87 0.41
C VAL A 31 -3.93 -13.12 0.93
N PHE A 32 -2.93 -13.17 0.04
CA PHE A 32 -1.53 -13.31 0.48
C PHE A 32 -1.09 -12.09 1.30
N GLN A 33 -1.36 -10.85 0.85
CA GLN A 33 -1.03 -9.67 1.67
C GLN A 33 -1.71 -9.73 3.04
N THR A 34 -3.00 -10.06 3.07
CA THR A 34 -3.80 -10.14 4.28
C THR A 34 -3.23 -11.18 5.25
N GLY A 35 -2.93 -12.39 4.74
CA GLY A 35 -2.33 -13.46 5.54
C GLY A 35 -0.96 -13.06 6.09
N LEU A 36 -0.14 -12.35 5.30
CA LEU A 36 1.15 -11.84 5.74
C LEU A 36 1.01 -10.79 6.84
N MET A 37 0.06 -9.84 6.72
CA MET A 37 -0.17 -8.82 7.75
C MET A 37 -0.70 -9.43 9.05
N VAL A 38 -1.67 -10.34 8.97
CA VAL A 38 -2.17 -11.08 10.14
C VAL A 38 -1.05 -11.90 10.81
N LEU A 39 -0.16 -12.50 10.02
CA LEU A 39 1.02 -13.18 10.54
C LEU A 39 1.93 -12.21 11.27
N LEU A 40 2.27 -11.07 10.66
CA LEU A 40 3.13 -10.04 11.24
C LEU A 40 2.56 -9.49 12.55
N ASP A 41 1.27 -9.18 12.62
CA ASP A 41 0.63 -8.73 13.88
C ASP A 41 0.81 -9.75 15.00
N ARG A 42 0.61 -11.04 14.69
CA ARG A 42 0.81 -12.11 15.68
C ARG A 42 2.26 -12.24 16.11
N VAL A 43 3.21 -12.04 15.20
CA VAL A 43 4.64 -12.01 15.52
C VAL A 43 4.95 -10.83 16.43
N MET A 44 4.46 -9.63 16.10
CA MET A 44 4.67 -8.43 16.91
C MET A 44 4.12 -8.58 18.33
N VAL A 45 2.89 -9.10 18.48
CA VAL A 45 2.29 -9.39 19.79
C VAL A 45 3.12 -10.41 20.59
N ARG A 46 3.58 -11.49 19.95
CA ARG A 46 4.38 -12.54 20.63
C ARG A 46 5.81 -12.12 20.95
N SER A 47 6.36 -11.18 20.18
CA SER A 47 7.71 -10.65 20.39
C SER A 47 7.81 -9.64 21.54
N GLY A 48 6.69 -9.23 22.15
CA GLY A 48 6.67 -8.26 23.24
C GLY A 48 6.86 -6.81 22.79
N LEU A 49 6.85 -6.52 21.48
CA LEU A 49 6.95 -5.15 20.95
C LEU A 49 5.72 -4.27 21.26
N HIS A 50 4.63 -4.85 21.78
CA HIS A 50 3.41 -4.16 22.20
C HIS A 50 3.04 -4.39 23.67
N SER A 51 3.75 -5.26 24.38
CA SER A 51 3.36 -5.73 25.70
C SER A 51 4.57 -5.77 26.62
N SER A 52 4.43 -5.26 27.83
CA SER A 52 5.44 -5.20 28.91
C SER A 52 5.93 -6.58 29.40
N GLN A 53 5.70 -7.63 28.62
CA GLN A 53 6.04 -9.02 28.94
C GLN A 53 7.33 -9.42 28.22
N PRO A 54 8.18 -10.25 28.85
CA PRO A 54 9.38 -10.76 28.21
C PRO A 54 9.02 -11.56 26.95
N PRO A 55 9.86 -11.53 25.92
CA PRO A 55 9.61 -12.24 24.67
C PRO A 55 9.34 -13.72 24.94
N ALA A 56 8.22 -14.22 24.44
CA ALA A 56 7.78 -15.60 24.68
C ALA A 56 8.56 -16.64 23.85
N MET A 57 9.52 -16.21 23.03
CA MET A 57 10.28 -17.05 22.11
C MET A 57 11.79 -16.79 22.22
N PRO A 58 12.63 -17.84 22.07
CA PRO A 58 14.08 -17.67 21.94
C PRO A 58 14.48 -16.80 20.75
N ASN A 59 15.60 -16.08 20.87
CA ASN A 59 16.09 -15.15 19.83
C ASN A 59 16.28 -15.81 18.45
N TRP A 60 16.78 -17.04 18.40
CA TRP A 60 16.98 -17.76 17.13
C TRP A 60 15.64 -18.07 16.43
N ALA A 61 14.58 -18.36 17.18
CA ALA A 61 13.26 -18.65 16.63
C ALA A 61 12.64 -17.36 16.06
N MET A 62 12.80 -16.23 16.74
CA MET A 62 12.41 -14.92 16.24
C MET A 62 13.15 -14.55 14.95
N PHE A 63 14.46 -14.83 14.88
CA PHE A 63 15.25 -14.58 13.68
C PHE A 63 14.76 -15.40 12.47
N VAL A 64 14.55 -16.72 12.65
CA VAL A 64 14.04 -17.60 11.58
C VAL A 64 12.64 -17.17 11.12
N LEU A 65 11.78 -16.79 12.06
CA LEU A 65 10.44 -16.29 11.76
C LEU A 65 10.50 -14.98 10.97
N GLY A 66 11.39 -14.07 11.34
CA GLY A 66 11.67 -12.83 10.59
C GLY A 66 12.11 -13.11 9.15
N LEU A 67 13.07 -14.02 8.95
CA LEU A 67 13.51 -14.44 7.61
C LEU A 67 12.37 -15.06 6.79
N GLY A 68 11.51 -15.86 7.43
CA GLY A 68 10.32 -16.42 6.79
C GLY A 68 9.35 -15.33 6.32
N CYS A 69 9.01 -14.38 7.20
CA CYS A 69 8.16 -13.24 6.87
C CYS A 69 8.74 -12.38 5.75
N MET A 70 10.06 -12.10 5.79
CA MET A 70 10.74 -11.37 4.71
C MET A 70 10.65 -12.11 3.38
N SER A 71 10.87 -13.43 3.38
CA SER A 71 10.79 -14.24 2.16
C SER A 71 9.39 -14.21 1.56
N LEU A 72 8.35 -14.34 2.39
CA LEU A 72 6.96 -14.20 1.97
C LEU A 72 6.63 -12.80 1.43
N ALA A 73 7.13 -11.75 2.09
CA ALA A 73 6.97 -10.37 1.63
C ALA A 73 7.60 -10.15 0.25
N ILE A 74 8.77 -10.73 -0.01
CA ILE A 74 9.44 -10.65 -1.32
C ILE A 74 8.59 -11.31 -2.41
N VAL A 75 8.10 -12.53 -2.15
CA VAL A 75 7.25 -13.27 -3.10
C VAL A 75 5.96 -12.50 -3.38
N TRP A 76 5.30 -12.02 -2.33
CA TRP A 76 4.10 -11.20 -2.44
C TRP A 76 4.37 -9.93 -3.27
N GLN A 77 5.44 -9.21 -2.98
CA GLN A 77 5.79 -7.98 -3.69
C GLN A 77 6.06 -8.25 -5.17
N MET A 78 6.71 -9.36 -5.51
CA MET A 78 6.92 -9.76 -6.91
C MET A 78 5.59 -10.08 -7.62
N LEU A 79 4.68 -10.81 -6.98
CA LEU A 79 3.34 -11.08 -7.51
C LEU A 79 2.56 -9.79 -7.75
N TYR A 80 2.57 -8.89 -6.76
CA TYR A 80 1.89 -7.59 -6.81
C TYR A 80 2.42 -6.72 -7.96
N LEU A 81 3.73 -6.57 -8.08
CA LEU A 81 4.34 -5.78 -9.16
C LEU A 81 4.13 -6.42 -10.54
N GLY A 82 4.21 -7.75 -10.60
CA GLY A 82 3.89 -8.52 -11.81
C GLY A 82 2.47 -8.24 -12.28
N PHE A 83 1.49 -8.37 -11.37
CA PHE A 83 0.09 -8.11 -11.64
C PHE A 83 -0.16 -6.69 -12.16
N LEU A 84 0.46 -5.67 -11.52
CA LEU A 84 0.34 -4.29 -11.97
C LEU A 84 0.94 -4.07 -13.35
N ARG A 85 2.13 -4.63 -13.62
CA ARG A 85 2.79 -4.48 -14.93
C ARG A 85 1.99 -5.15 -16.04
N THR A 86 1.58 -6.40 -15.87
CA THR A 86 0.79 -7.13 -16.87
C THR A 86 -0.60 -6.51 -17.05
N SER A 87 -1.17 -5.89 -16.01
CA SER A 87 -2.41 -5.12 -16.15
C SER A 87 -2.24 -3.90 -17.05
N ALA A 88 -1.05 -3.28 -17.03
CA ALA A 88 -0.74 -2.13 -17.88
C ALA A 88 -0.48 -2.51 -19.33
N THR A 89 0.16 -3.67 -19.57
CA THR A 89 0.57 -4.08 -20.93
C THR A 89 -0.44 -4.98 -21.64
N ASP A 90 -1.03 -5.92 -20.91
CA ASP A 90 -1.89 -6.97 -21.46
C ASP A 90 -3.37 -6.77 -21.06
N GLY A 91 -3.65 -5.72 -20.31
CA GLY A 91 -4.99 -5.35 -19.85
C GLY A 91 -5.62 -6.43 -18.97
N ALA A 92 -6.80 -6.89 -19.39
CA ALA A 92 -7.60 -7.87 -18.67
C ALA A 92 -7.21 -9.33 -18.96
N ALA A 93 -6.20 -9.60 -19.78
CA ALA A 93 -5.77 -10.96 -20.08
C ALA A 93 -5.34 -11.72 -18.81
N PRO A 94 -5.90 -12.92 -18.54
CA PRO A 94 -5.47 -13.74 -17.40
C PRO A 94 -4.00 -14.12 -17.49
N GLN A 95 -3.31 -14.11 -16.35
CA GLN A 95 -1.90 -14.46 -16.25
C GLN A 95 -1.68 -15.56 -15.21
N GLU A 96 -0.77 -16.47 -15.51
CA GLU A 96 -0.34 -17.47 -14.54
C GLU A 96 0.54 -16.83 -13.46
N PRO A 97 0.50 -17.34 -12.20
CA PRO A 97 1.34 -16.84 -11.12
C PRO A 97 2.84 -16.86 -11.46
N SER A 98 3.27 -17.84 -12.26
CA SER A 98 4.66 -17.95 -12.71
C SER A 98 5.07 -16.76 -13.60
N THR A 99 4.17 -16.31 -14.47
CA THR A 99 4.35 -15.12 -15.32
C THR A 99 4.37 -13.85 -14.49
N LEU A 100 3.49 -13.73 -13.47
CA LEU A 100 3.50 -12.60 -12.54
C LEU A 100 4.85 -12.48 -11.81
N LEU A 101 5.35 -13.58 -11.25
CA LEU A 101 6.64 -13.61 -10.56
C LEU A 101 7.81 -13.22 -11.49
N LYS A 102 7.87 -13.83 -12.69
CA LYS A 102 8.92 -13.54 -13.68
C LYS A 102 8.90 -12.06 -14.09
N THR A 103 7.70 -11.51 -14.31
CA THR A 103 7.50 -10.12 -14.73
C THR A 103 7.80 -9.14 -13.60
N GLY A 104 7.40 -9.43 -12.36
CA GLY A 104 7.61 -8.56 -11.21
C GLY A 104 9.05 -8.54 -10.67
N ARG A 105 9.78 -9.66 -10.80
CA ARG A 105 11.17 -9.80 -10.31
C ARG A 105 12.13 -8.66 -10.70
N PRO A 106 12.23 -8.20 -11.96
CA PRO A 106 13.13 -7.10 -12.30
C PRO A 106 12.74 -5.77 -11.64
N TYR A 107 11.44 -5.52 -11.43
CA TYR A 107 10.95 -4.29 -10.81
C TYR A 107 11.06 -4.31 -9.28
N PHE A 108 11.03 -5.49 -8.66
CA PHE A 108 11.18 -5.65 -7.22
C PHE A 108 12.38 -4.87 -6.69
N TRP A 109 13.58 -5.11 -7.21
CA TRP A 109 14.79 -4.44 -6.73
C TRP A 109 14.81 -2.94 -7.01
N ARG A 110 14.21 -2.50 -8.13
CA ARG A 110 14.12 -1.08 -8.48
C ARG A 110 13.19 -0.31 -7.55
N ILE A 111 12.07 -0.94 -7.18
CA ILE A 111 11.03 -0.31 -6.35
C ILE A 111 11.32 -0.49 -4.86
N LEU A 112 11.98 -1.57 -4.45
CA LEU A 112 12.33 -1.82 -3.04
C LEU A 112 13.10 -0.65 -2.43
N GLY A 113 14.15 -0.16 -3.11
CA GLY A 113 14.92 0.99 -2.63
C GLY A 113 14.06 2.25 -2.46
N VAL A 114 13.17 2.51 -3.41
CA VAL A 114 12.23 3.64 -3.34
C VAL A 114 11.26 3.46 -2.17
N GLN A 115 10.71 2.27 -1.97
CA GLN A 115 9.80 1.98 -0.86
C GLN A 115 10.49 2.13 0.50
N ILE A 116 11.76 1.72 0.63
CA ILE A 116 12.54 1.93 1.86
C ILE A 116 12.67 3.43 2.15
N VAL A 117 13.03 4.25 1.14
CA VAL A 117 13.17 5.70 1.31
C VAL A 117 11.83 6.35 1.67
N ILE A 118 10.74 5.96 1.02
CA ILE A 118 9.39 6.46 1.33
C ILE A 118 8.96 6.02 2.74
N GLY A 119 9.25 4.78 3.12
CA GLY A 119 8.97 4.26 4.47
C GLY A 119 9.70 5.06 5.54
N LEU A 120 11.00 5.29 5.36
CA LEU A 120 11.79 6.13 6.26
C LEU A 120 11.25 7.56 6.34
N ALA A 121 10.90 8.16 5.19
CA ALA A 121 10.29 9.49 5.16
C ALA A 121 8.94 9.52 5.91
N THR A 122 8.12 8.48 5.75
CA THR A 122 6.84 8.33 6.47
C THR A 122 7.08 8.30 7.97
N TRP A 123 8.02 7.47 8.44
CA TRP A 123 8.39 7.39 9.86
C TRP A 123 8.87 8.73 10.42
N VAL A 124 9.75 9.44 9.68
CA VAL A 124 10.24 10.76 10.10
C VAL A 124 9.09 11.77 10.18
N ILE A 125 8.20 11.82 9.19
CA ILE A 125 7.04 12.72 9.19
C ILE A 125 6.13 12.42 10.38
N VAL A 126 5.80 11.15 10.62
CA VAL A 126 4.98 10.74 11.77
C VAL A 126 5.64 11.18 13.08
N GLY A 127 6.94 10.90 13.27
CA GLY A 127 7.67 11.32 14.46
C GLY A 127 7.66 12.84 14.67
N VAL A 128 7.88 13.62 13.62
CA VAL A 128 7.80 15.09 13.67
C VAL A 128 6.39 15.56 14.04
N LEU A 129 5.34 14.97 13.45
CA LEU A 129 3.96 15.32 13.78
C LEU A 129 3.62 15.01 15.24
N ILE A 130 4.06 13.85 15.76
CA ILE A 130 3.88 13.49 17.17
C ILE A 130 4.53 14.55 18.08
N LEU A 131 5.80 14.89 17.81
CA LEU A 131 6.54 15.87 18.62
C LEU A 131 5.90 17.25 18.58
N LEU A 132 5.44 17.70 17.40
CA LEU A 132 4.76 18.98 17.25
C LEU A 132 3.44 19.01 18.03
N ILE A 133 2.63 17.95 17.96
CA ILE A 133 1.36 17.88 18.68
C ILE A 133 1.61 17.85 20.19
N ALA A 134 2.58 17.06 20.67
CA ALA A 134 2.95 17.01 22.08
C ALA A 134 3.39 18.40 22.59
N ALA A 135 4.25 19.09 21.83
CA ALA A 135 4.72 20.44 22.17
C ALA A 135 3.58 21.47 22.19
N LEU A 136 2.67 21.44 21.19
CA LEU A 136 1.55 22.38 21.09
C LEU A 136 0.46 22.13 22.13
N SER A 137 0.27 20.87 22.54
CA SER A 137 -0.75 20.49 23.52
C SER A 137 -0.24 20.49 24.96
N GLY A 138 1.07 20.64 25.18
CA GLY A 138 1.70 20.51 26.49
C GLY A 138 1.61 19.11 27.11
N ARG A 139 1.23 18.11 26.31
CA ARG A 139 1.07 16.72 26.77
C ARG A 139 2.36 15.93 26.58
N GLN A 140 2.60 15.00 27.49
CA GLN A 140 3.62 13.97 27.30
C GLN A 140 3.21 13.00 26.18
N LEU A 141 4.18 12.37 25.53
CA LEU A 141 3.98 11.48 24.37
C LEU A 141 3.00 10.35 24.70
N ASP A 142 3.10 9.78 25.89
CA ASP A 142 2.28 8.66 26.35
C ASP A 142 0.83 9.05 26.70
N ALA A 143 0.53 10.36 26.72
CA ALA A 143 -0.81 10.89 27.00
C ALA A 143 -1.60 11.28 25.73
N LEU A 144 -1.05 10.99 24.54
CA LEU A 144 -1.74 11.18 23.28
C LEU A 144 -2.80 10.08 23.08
N PRO A 145 -3.99 10.43 22.57
CA PRO A 145 -5.05 9.43 22.41
C PRO A 145 -4.76 8.48 21.25
N ASP A 146 -5.12 7.20 21.39
CA ASP A 146 -4.83 6.13 20.42
C ASP A 146 -5.40 6.39 19.01
N TRP A 147 -6.57 7.03 18.93
CA TRP A 147 -7.17 7.39 17.64
C TRP A 147 -6.27 8.35 16.85
N LEU A 148 -5.54 9.24 17.53
CA LEU A 148 -4.62 10.17 16.89
C LEU A 148 -3.40 9.43 16.34
N MET A 149 -2.87 8.48 17.10
CA MET A 149 -1.77 7.62 16.68
C MET A 149 -2.12 6.79 15.43
N THR A 150 -3.40 6.46 15.24
CA THR A 150 -3.90 5.76 14.05
C THR A 150 -4.01 6.69 12.82
N LEU A 151 -4.35 7.97 13.01
CA LEU A 151 -4.50 8.94 11.91
C LEU A 151 -3.16 9.49 11.41
N LEU A 152 -2.15 9.59 12.26
CA LEU A 152 -0.86 10.20 11.90
C LEU A 152 -0.15 9.53 10.72
N PRO A 153 -0.07 8.18 10.62
CA PRO A 153 0.45 7.50 9.43
C PRO A 153 -0.33 7.85 8.16
N ILE A 154 -1.65 8.02 8.26
CA ILE A 154 -2.49 8.38 7.11
C ILE A 154 -2.18 9.80 6.65
N ILE A 155 -2.01 10.74 7.59
CA ILE A 155 -1.59 12.12 7.28
C ILE A 155 -0.21 12.12 6.60
N ALA A 156 0.73 11.30 7.07
CA ALA A 156 2.03 11.16 6.41
C ALA A 156 1.91 10.64 4.97
N ILE A 157 1.03 9.66 4.72
CA ILE A 157 0.74 9.17 3.37
C ILE A 157 0.08 10.25 2.50
N VAL A 158 -0.80 11.10 3.05
CA VAL A 158 -1.37 12.26 2.33
C VAL A 158 -0.26 13.18 1.83
N LEU A 159 0.73 13.49 2.69
CA LEU A 159 1.87 14.33 2.32
C LEU A 159 2.77 13.68 1.26
N LEU A 160 2.87 12.34 1.31
CA LEU A 160 3.69 11.53 0.41
C LEU A 160 2.89 10.89 -0.73
N ILE A 161 1.68 11.36 -1.02
CA ILE A 161 0.79 10.67 -1.94
C ILE A 161 1.36 10.55 -3.36
N LYS A 162 2.02 11.62 -3.82
CA LYS A 162 2.70 11.64 -5.12
C LYS A 162 3.82 10.60 -5.19
N PRO A 163 4.85 10.65 -4.32
CA PRO A 163 5.92 9.67 -4.40
C PRO A 163 5.43 8.23 -4.18
N VAL A 164 4.44 8.02 -3.31
CA VAL A 164 3.87 6.68 -3.04
C VAL A 164 3.26 6.05 -4.29
N PHE A 165 2.42 6.77 -5.03
CA PHE A 165 1.69 6.19 -6.17
C PHE A 165 2.36 6.41 -7.52
N LEU A 166 2.94 7.59 -7.77
CA LEU A 166 3.44 7.94 -9.10
C LEU A 166 4.80 7.32 -9.40
N ILE A 167 5.74 7.31 -8.43
CA ILE A 167 7.10 6.80 -8.70
C ILE A 167 7.05 5.30 -9.06
N PRO A 168 6.40 4.42 -8.28
CA PRO A 168 6.31 3.01 -8.66
C PRO A 168 5.60 2.83 -10.00
N SER A 169 4.55 3.61 -10.27
CA SER A 169 3.80 3.51 -11.52
C SER A 169 4.63 3.94 -12.75
N PHE A 170 5.46 4.99 -12.65
CA PHE A 170 6.39 5.35 -13.73
C PHE A 170 7.46 4.29 -13.95
N ILE A 171 8.01 3.73 -12.88
CA ILE A 171 9.00 2.64 -12.98
C ILE A 171 8.37 1.42 -13.66
N LEU A 172 7.13 1.07 -13.29
CA LEU A 172 6.42 -0.08 -13.86
C LEU A 172 6.01 0.14 -15.31
N VAL A 173 5.39 1.27 -15.64
CA VAL A 173 4.81 1.48 -16.98
C VAL A 173 5.88 1.89 -17.99
N LEU A 174 6.74 2.84 -17.61
CA LEU A 174 7.68 3.51 -18.51
C LEU A 174 9.11 2.98 -18.39
N ASP A 175 9.36 1.99 -17.52
CA ASP A 175 10.70 1.43 -17.28
C ASP A 175 11.74 2.47 -16.82
N TYR A 176 11.28 3.58 -16.22
CA TYR A 176 12.14 4.65 -15.74
C TYR A 176 13.05 4.19 -14.59
N LYS A 177 14.23 4.82 -14.50
CA LYS A 177 15.06 4.73 -13.29
C LYS A 177 14.41 5.56 -12.18
N ALA A 178 14.74 5.24 -10.92
CA ALA A 178 14.17 5.94 -9.76
C ALA A 178 14.34 7.46 -9.81
N ASN A 179 15.51 7.94 -10.26
CA ASN A 179 15.79 9.37 -10.39
C ASN A 179 14.90 10.04 -11.45
N ASP A 180 14.74 9.42 -12.62
CA ASP A 180 13.93 9.95 -13.72
C ASP A 180 12.44 9.95 -13.34
N ALA A 181 11.98 8.88 -12.66
CA ALA A 181 10.64 8.79 -12.11
C ALA A 181 10.38 9.88 -11.05
N PHE A 182 11.37 10.16 -10.19
CA PHE A 182 11.27 11.24 -9.21
C PHE A 182 11.20 12.63 -9.86
N GLN A 183 12.05 12.91 -10.84
CA GLN A 183 12.03 14.18 -11.58
C GLN A 183 10.70 14.37 -12.32
N THR A 184 10.24 13.33 -13.01
CA THR A 184 8.95 13.34 -13.72
C THR A 184 7.80 13.58 -12.74
N MET A 185 7.78 12.88 -11.61
CA MET A 185 6.77 13.06 -10.57
C MET A 185 6.68 14.51 -10.08
N ARG A 186 7.82 15.21 -9.92
CA ARG A 186 7.82 16.62 -9.46
C ARG A 186 7.09 17.53 -10.44
N GLN A 187 7.21 17.28 -11.74
CA GLN A 187 6.59 18.10 -12.79
C GLN A 187 5.08 17.87 -12.91
N VAL A 188 4.58 16.71 -12.48
CA VAL A 188 3.15 16.36 -12.53
C VAL A 188 2.38 17.08 -11.42
N ARG A 189 1.43 17.94 -11.78
CA ARG A 189 0.48 18.52 -10.82
C ARG A 189 -0.65 17.54 -10.54
N LEU A 190 -1.04 17.38 -9.27
CA LEU A 190 -2.15 16.49 -8.89
C LEU A 190 -3.46 16.86 -9.60
N SER A 191 -3.71 18.16 -9.82
CA SER A 191 -4.86 18.66 -10.58
C SER A 191 -4.97 18.09 -12.01
N ASN A 192 -3.84 17.70 -12.59
CA ASN A 192 -3.76 17.18 -13.96
C ASN A 192 -4.03 15.68 -14.02
N LEU A 193 -4.08 14.98 -12.88
CA LEU A 193 -4.28 13.53 -12.78
C LEU A 193 -5.75 13.08 -12.91
N GLY A 194 -6.60 13.90 -13.52
CA GLY A 194 -7.97 13.47 -13.79
C GLY A 194 -8.79 13.24 -12.52
N VAL A 195 -9.23 12.00 -12.36
CA VAL A 195 -10.04 11.49 -11.23
C VAL A 195 -9.17 10.95 -10.08
N LEU A 196 -7.88 10.70 -10.31
CA LEU A 196 -7.00 10.04 -9.33
C LEU A 196 -6.94 10.76 -7.97
N PRO A 197 -6.86 12.10 -7.88
CA PRO A 197 -6.88 12.77 -6.57
C PRO A 197 -8.16 12.49 -5.77
N GLY A 198 -9.31 12.38 -6.46
CA GLY A 198 -10.57 12.01 -5.83
C GLY A 198 -10.56 10.56 -5.35
N LEU A 199 -10.05 9.62 -6.16
CA LEU A 199 -9.89 8.22 -5.76
C LEU A 199 -8.93 8.08 -4.58
N TYR A 200 -7.81 8.79 -4.60
CA TYR A 200 -6.86 8.84 -3.49
C TYR A 200 -7.52 9.35 -2.21
N GLY A 201 -8.26 10.46 -2.28
CA GLY A 201 -9.00 10.99 -1.13
C GLY A 201 -10.01 10.00 -0.58
N LEU A 202 -10.81 9.36 -1.44
CA LEU A 202 -11.78 8.33 -1.05
C LEU A 202 -11.11 7.11 -0.42
N GLY A 203 -10.03 6.60 -1.03
CA GLY A 203 -9.30 5.45 -0.50
C GLY A 203 -8.64 5.74 0.85
N LEU A 204 -8.03 6.91 1.03
CA LEU A 204 -7.44 7.32 2.30
C LEU A 204 -8.51 7.56 3.38
N ALA A 205 -9.66 8.14 3.02
CA ALA A 205 -10.80 8.28 3.93
C ALA A 205 -11.35 6.92 4.36
N ALA A 206 -11.46 5.96 3.44
CA ALA A 206 -11.86 4.59 3.73
C ALA A 206 -10.84 3.88 4.65
N LEU A 207 -9.54 4.07 4.43
CA LEU A 207 -8.50 3.56 5.32
C LEU A 207 -8.60 4.16 6.73
N ALA A 208 -8.82 5.47 6.84
CA ALA A 208 -9.01 6.13 8.13
C ALA A 208 -10.26 5.63 8.86
N GLY A 209 -11.38 5.52 8.15
CA GLY A 209 -12.62 4.97 8.68
C GLY A 209 -12.45 3.52 9.15
N MET A 210 -11.75 2.68 8.38
CA MET A 210 -11.50 1.30 8.77
C MET A 210 -10.55 1.20 9.98
N GLY A 211 -9.47 1.99 10.00
CA GLY A 211 -8.57 2.04 11.15
C GLY A 211 -9.31 2.43 12.43
N PHE A 212 -10.20 3.42 12.34
CA PHE A 212 -11.08 3.80 13.46
C PHE A 212 -12.02 2.66 13.86
N LEU A 213 -12.70 2.00 12.92
CA LEU A 213 -13.59 0.87 13.21
C LEU A 213 -12.86 -0.30 13.87
N VAL A 214 -11.65 -0.64 13.42
CA VAL A 214 -10.83 -1.69 14.04
C VAL A 214 -10.40 -1.28 15.44
N SER A 215 -10.09 0.00 15.69
CA SER A 215 -9.72 0.49 17.02
C SER A 215 -10.86 0.40 18.04
N LEU A 216 -12.12 0.37 17.58
CA LEU A 216 -13.30 0.18 18.43
C LEU A 216 -13.59 -1.30 18.73
N ALA A 217 -12.95 -2.23 18.03
CA ALA A 217 -13.16 -3.65 18.27
C ALA A 217 -12.56 -4.08 19.62
N PRO A 218 -13.19 -5.01 20.36
CA PRO A 218 -12.62 -5.54 21.59
C PRO A 218 -11.22 -6.10 21.33
N GLN A 219 -10.23 -5.72 22.12
CA GLN A 219 -8.83 -6.17 21.96
C GLN A 219 -8.58 -7.62 22.43
N ALA A 220 -9.62 -8.46 22.43
CA ALA A 220 -9.56 -9.83 22.92
C ALA A 220 -10.52 -10.76 22.18
N GLY A 221 -10.12 -12.04 22.08
CA GLY A 221 -10.95 -13.11 21.54
C GLY A 221 -10.98 -13.20 20.01
N ALA A 222 -11.81 -14.11 19.48
CA ALA A 222 -11.88 -14.41 18.04
C ALA A 222 -12.35 -13.20 17.20
N MET A 223 -13.25 -12.38 17.73
CA MET A 223 -13.78 -11.21 17.03
C MET A 223 -12.71 -10.15 16.72
N TYR A 224 -11.72 -9.98 17.60
CA TYR A 224 -10.57 -9.10 17.36
C TYR A 224 -9.79 -9.52 16.12
N TYR A 225 -9.52 -10.82 15.97
CA TYR A 225 -8.76 -11.35 14.83
C TYR A 225 -9.55 -11.31 13.53
N ILE A 226 -10.88 -11.53 13.60
CA ILE A 226 -11.76 -11.40 12.43
C ILE A 226 -11.79 -9.94 11.95
N ALA A 227 -11.96 -8.99 12.88
CA ALA A 227 -11.98 -7.57 12.56
C ALA A 227 -10.64 -7.08 11.95
N GLN A 228 -9.50 -7.51 12.52
CA GLN A 228 -8.19 -7.19 11.94
C GLN A 228 -7.98 -7.82 10.56
N ALA A 229 -8.33 -9.09 10.38
CA ALA A 229 -8.19 -9.74 9.07
C ALA A 229 -9.05 -9.05 8.00
N ALA A 230 -10.28 -8.67 8.35
CA ALA A 230 -11.15 -7.89 7.47
C ALA A 230 -10.55 -6.50 7.17
N GLY A 231 -9.98 -5.84 8.19
CA GLY A 231 -9.28 -4.56 8.03
C GLY A 231 -8.11 -4.65 7.05
N HIS A 232 -7.25 -5.65 7.20
CA HIS A 232 -6.12 -5.91 6.29
C HIS A 232 -6.56 -6.24 4.87
N LEU A 233 -7.65 -6.99 4.72
CA LEU A 233 -8.22 -7.32 3.42
C LEU A 233 -8.74 -6.07 2.70
N ILE A 234 -9.50 -5.22 3.40
CA ILE A 234 -9.99 -3.95 2.87
C ILE A 234 -8.81 -3.03 2.53
N GLN A 235 -7.81 -2.93 3.42
CA GLN A 235 -6.61 -2.14 3.19
C GLN A 235 -5.86 -2.60 1.93
N SER A 236 -5.65 -3.91 1.79
CA SER A 236 -5.00 -4.50 0.61
C SER A 236 -5.76 -4.17 -0.68
N LEU A 237 -7.09 -4.33 -0.68
CA LEU A 237 -7.94 -3.98 -1.82
C LEU A 237 -7.86 -2.50 -2.18
N ILE A 238 -7.86 -1.60 -1.19
CA ILE A 238 -7.74 -0.16 -1.42
C ILE A 238 -6.39 0.14 -2.07
N PHE A 239 -5.27 -0.32 -1.50
CA PHE A 239 -3.94 -0.06 -2.05
C PHE A 239 -3.77 -0.65 -3.45
N LEU A 240 -4.26 -1.87 -3.69
CA LEU A 240 -4.25 -2.48 -5.01
C LEU A 240 -5.02 -1.64 -6.02
N THR A 241 -6.24 -1.21 -5.66
CA THR A 241 -7.12 -0.42 -6.54
C THR A 241 -6.50 0.94 -6.87
N LEU A 242 -5.97 1.66 -5.88
CA LEU A 242 -5.37 2.98 -6.09
C LEU A 242 -4.09 2.89 -6.93
N MET A 243 -3.25 1.89 -6.69
CA MET A 243 -2.04 1.70 -7.48
C MET A 243 -2.37 1.26 -8.91
N LEU A 244 -3.31 0.31 -9.09
CA LEU A 244 -3.78 -0.11 -10.41
C LEU A 244 -4.35 1.08 -11.20
N ALA A 245 -5.19 1.90 -10.56
CA ALA A 245 -5.73 3.11 -11.19
C ALA A 245 -4.62 4.06 -11.64
N THR A 246 -3.55 4.20 -10.85
CA THR A 246 -2.41 5.07 -11.18
C THR A 246 -1.59 4.51 -12.35
N VAL A 247 -1.33 3.21 -12.32
CA VAL A 247 -0.62 2.47 -13.38
C VAL A 247 -1.38 2.56 -14.71
N LEU A 248 -2.67 2.24 -14.72
CA LEU A 248 -3.50 2.31 -15.93
C LEU A 248 -3.65 3.74 -16.45
N PHE A 249 -3.79 4.72 -15.56
CA PHE A 249 -3.82 6.12 -15.97
C PHE A 249 -2.55 6.54 -16.70
N ILE A 250 -1.38 6.15 -16.20
CA ILE A 250 -0.10 6.45 -16.85
C ILE A 250 -0.01 5.71 -18.19
N ALA A 251 -0.37 4.42 -18.25
CA ALA A 251 -0.38 3.65 -19.49
C ALA A 251 -1.24 4.31 -20.59
N LEU A 252 -2.47 4.69 -20.24
CA LEU A 252 -3.42 5.38 -21.12
C LEU A 252 -2.94 6.76 -21.61
N GLU A 253 -2.15 7.46 -20.80
CA GLU A 253 -1.58 8.76 -21.18
C GLU A 253 -0.35 8.59 -22.08
N THR A 254 0.36 7.47 -21.95
CA THR A 254 1.56 7.16 -22.74
C THR A 254 1.26 6.61 -24.12
N GLU A 255 0.23 5.78 -24.29
CA GLU A 255 -0.23 5.32 -25.62
C GLU A 255 -0.73 6.45 -26.53
N LYS A 256 -1.03 7.62 -25.95
CA LYS A 256 -1.54 8.80 -26.67
C LYS A 256 -0.43 9.73 -27.16
N ARG A 257 0.83 9.47 -26.80
CA ARG A 257 2.00 10.25 -27.25
C ARG A 257 2.72 9.49 -28.35
#